data_AF-A0A519VZW3-F1
#
_entry.id   AF-A0A519VZW3-F1
#
_cell.length_a   1.000
_cell.length_b   1.000
_cell.length_c   1.000
_cell.angle_alpha   90.00
_cell.angle_beta   90.00
_cell.angle_gamma   90.00
#
_symmetry.space_group_name_H-M   'P 1'
#
loop_
_entity.id
_entity.type
_entity.pdbx_description
1 polymer ?
#
loop_
_entity_poly.entity_id
_entity_poly.type
_entity_poly.pdbx_seq_one_letter_code
_entity_poly.pdbx_strand_id
1 'polypeptide(L)'
;MDTRREFLRKSLLLSGATGLASVMPSSIQKAFAIDPAPGSTFLDAEHVVILMQENRSFDHTFGSLQGVRGFNDPRAVTLPNQKPVWFQTDAVGNTYAPFRLNIKDTKVTWMGSLPHSRASQVDAYNEGKYDKWLIAKKPGNKNYAHMPLTLGHYVREDLPFNYALADAFTICDQNFCSGMTSTTPNRSFFWTGKITHEENGILKANIRNDDFAYGKHVWKTFPELLEENKIAWKFYQNETSCGGGFKGEERAWLANFGCNLLEFFKAYNVKFKDKYIENLQKLVDTLPAEINKLQEESPSSDA
;
A
#
# COMPACT_ATOMS: atom_id res chain seq x y z
N MET A 1 -30.57 12.86 21.12
CA MET A 1 -29.12 12.57 21.22
C MET A 1 -28.48 13.15 19.98
N ASP A 2 -27.50 14.03 20.12
CA ASP A 2 -26.73 14.49 18.95
C ASP A 2 -25.93 13.30 18.38
N THR A 3 -25.98 13.11 17.06
CA THR A 3 -25.09 12.17 16.39
C THR A 3 -23.63 12.65 16.50
N ARG A 4 -22.64 11.74 16.38
CA ARG A 4 -21.21 12.13 16.29
C ARG A 4 -21.00 13.22 15.24
N ARG A 5 -21.73 13.14 14.13
CA ARG A 5 -21.71 14.10 13.04
C ARG A 5 -22.22 15.48 13.46
N GLU A 6 -23.35 15.54 14.16
CA GLU A 6 -23.89 16.79 14.72
C GLU A 6 -22.98 17.38 15.79
N PHE A 7 -22.41 16.56 16.66
CA PHE A 7 -21.42 17.00 17.65
C PHE A 7 -20.20 17.64 16.98
N LEU A 8 -19.64 17.02 15.94
CA LEU A 8 -18.50 17.56 15.18
C LEU A 8 -18.87 18.84 14.42
N ARG A 9 -20.08 18.93 13.84
CA ARG A 9 -20.56 20.18 13.22
C ARG A 9 -20.66 21.30 14.25
N LYS A 10 -21.25 21.02 15.42
CA LYS A 10 -21.40 22.00 16.50
C LYS A 10 -20.03 22.42 17.06
N SER A 11 -19.09 21.48 17.25
CA SER A 11 -17.76 21.79 17.75
C SER A 11 -16.93 22.61 16.75
N LEU A 12 -17.07 22.38 15.44
CA LEU A 12 -16.47 23.21 14.39
C LEU A 12 -17.05 24.64 14.39
N LEU A 13 -18.35 24.80 14.65
CA LEU A 13 -18.99 26.12 14.77
C LEU A 13 -18.58 26.85 16.05
N LEU A 14 -18.36 26.13 17.16
CA LEU A 14 -17.96 26.67 18.46
C LEU A 14 -16.45 26.97 18.57
N SER A 15 -15.62 26.34 17.75
CA SER A 15 -14.14 26.52 17.76
C SER A 15 -13.65 27.70 16.92
N GLY A 16 -14.56 28.55 16.42
CA GLY A 16 -14.26 29.74 15.62
C GLY A 16 -13.45 30.85 16.32
N ALA A 17 -12.98 30.68 17.56
CA ALA A 17 -12.28 31.75 18.28
C ALA A 17 -10.89 31.40 18.84
N THR A 18 -10.54 30.16 19.18
CA THR A 18 -9.23 29.88 19.82
C THR A 18 -8.80 28.41 19.75
N GLY A 19 -7.73 28.11 19.01
CA GLY A 19 -6.85 26.96 19.27
C GLY A 19 -6.85 25.81 18.24
N LEU A 20 -5.87 25.83 17.33
CA LEU A 20 -5.23 24.65 16.69
C LEU A 20 -6.11 23.53 16.07
N ALA A 21 -7.34 23.83 15.64
CA ALA A 21 -8.02 22.94 14.71
C ALA A 21 -7.28 22.98 13.37
N SER A 22 -6.57 21.90 13.03
CA SER A 22 -6.11 21.64 11.67
C SER A 22 -7.28 21.91 10.73
N VAL A 23 -7.20 22.99 9.94
CA VAL A 23 -8.28 23.42 9.05
C VAL A 23 -8.67 22.21 8.21
N MET A 24 -9.88 21.68 8.45
CA MET A 24 -10.38 20.54 7.70
C MET A 24 -10.34 20.91 6.22
N PRO A 25 -9.67 20.14 5.35
CA PRO A 25 -9.59 20.45 3.93
C PRO A 25 -10.98 20.67 3.33
N SER A 26 -11.10 21.62 2.40
CA SER A 26 -12.40 22.03 1.83
C SER A 26 -13.16 20.87 1.16
N SER A 27 -12.44 19.90 0.58
CA SER A 27 -13.05 18.69 0.02
C SER A 27 -13.70 17.81 1.08
N ILE A 28 -13.08 17.67 2.26
CA ILE A 28 -13.62 16.90 3.38
C ILE A 28 -14.81 17.64 3.98
N GLN A 29 -14.74 18.96 4.13
CA GLN A 29 -15.89 19.77 4.59
C GLN A 29 -17.11 19.58 3.67
N LYS A 30 -16.90 19.67 2.35
CA LYS A 30 -17.96 19.45 1.35
C LYS A 30 -18.55 18.05 1.47
N ALA A 31 -17.72 17.02 1.56
CA ALA A 31 -18.19 15.65 1.72
C ALA A 31 -18.97 15.43 3.03
N PHE A 32 -18.48 15.99 4.13
CA PHE A 32 -19.12 15.89 5.46
C PHE A 32 -20.41 16.72 5.59
N ALA A 33 -20.67 17.62 4.64
CA ALA A 33 -21.94 18.35 4.56
C ALA A 33 -23.07 17.53 3.91
N ILE A 34 -22.76 16.49 3.13
CA ILE A 34 -23.75 15.71 2.36
C ILE A 34 -24.49 14.74 3.28
N ASP A 35 -25.71 15.06 3.66
CA ASP A 35 -26.52 14.19 4.52
C ASP A 35 -27.03 12.97 3.74
N PRO A 36 -26.96 11.76 4.31
CA PRO A 36 -27.54 10.58 3.67
C PRO A 36 -29.07 10.73 3.61
N ALA A 37 -29.70 10.05 2.63
CA ALA A 37 -31.16 10.01 2.57
C ALA A 37 -31.73 9.39 3.87
N PRO A 38 -32.82 9.92 4.44
CA PRO A 38 -33.42 9.35 5.64
C PRO A 38 -33.72 7.84 5.45
N GLY A 39 -33.20 7.01 6.35
CA GLY A 39 -33.38 5.56 6.32
C GLY A 39 -32.42 4.80 5.40
N SER A 40 -31.55 5.47 4.63
CA SER A 40 -30.56 4.78 3.79
C SER A 40 -29.43 4.17 4.61
N THR A 41 -28.82 3.13 4.06
CA THR A 41 -27.65 2.42 4.58
C THR A 41 -26.53 2.43 3.54
N PHE A 42 -25.39 1.82 3.86
CA PHE A 42 -24.31 1.64 2.88
C PHE A 42 -24.72 0.74 1.70
N LEU A 43 -25.80 -0.06 1.83
CA LEU A 43 -26.33 -0.90 0.75
C LEU A 43 -27.03 -0.09 -0.35
N ASP A 44 -27.42 1.14 -0.06
CA ASP A 44 -28.07 2.05 -1.00
C ASP A 44 -27.06 2.90 -1.81
N ALA A 45 -25.76 2.63 -1.65
CA ALA A 45 -24.72 3.35 -2.37
C ALA A 45 -24.75 3.01 -3.88
N GLU A 46 -25.07 4.00 -4.71
CA GLU A 46 -25.05 3.87 -6.18
C GLU A 46 -23.63 3.76 -6.76
N HIS A 47 -22.64 4.30 -6.05
CA HIS A 47 -21.25 4.35 -6.48
C HIS A 47 -20.30 3.96 -5.35
N VAL A 48 -19.42 3.00 -5.64
CA VAL A 48 -18.34 2.58 -4.76
C VAL A 48 -17.01 2.94 -5.41
N VAL A 49 -16.27 3.86 -4.79
CA VAL A 49 -14.93 4.25 -5.22
C VAL A 49 -13.91 3.67 -4.26
N ILE A 50 -12.98 2.86 -4.76
CA ILE A 50 -11.93 2.25 -3.95
C ILE A 50 -10.58 2.87 -4.31
N LEU A 51 -10.05 3.70 -3.40
CA LEU A 51 -8.70 4.24 -3.50
C LEU A 51 -7.70 3.26 -2.85
N MET A 52 -6.96 2.54 -3.69
CA MET A 52 -5.98 1.58 -3.23
C MET A 52 -4.60 2.23 -3.01
N GLN A 53 -4.18 2.33 -1.74
CA GLN A 53 -2.87 2.84 -1.36
C GLN A 53 -1.81 1.72 -1.23
N GLU A 54 -0.54 2.10 -1.11
CA GLU A 54 0.59 1.16 -1.10
C GLU A 54 1.44 1.28 0.18
N ASN A 55 1.92 0.13 0.66
CA ASN A 55 3.07 -0.04 1.56
C ASN A 55 3.13 0.84 2.82
N ARG A 56 1.99 1.00 3.51
CA ARG A 56 1.89 1.67 4.81
C ARG A 56 1.08 0.82 5.77
N SER A 57 1.61 0.59 6.98
CA SER A 57 0.85 -0.06 8.05
C SER A 57 -0.12 0.95 8.70
N PHE A 58 -1.10 0.42 9.44
CA PHE A 58 -2.02 1.24 10.20
C PHE A 58 -1.25 2.10 11.21
N ASP A 59 -0.41 1.51 12.05
CA ASP A 59 0.35 2.23 13.08
C ASP A 59 1.29 3.30 12.50
N HIS A 60 1.86 3.05 11.33
CA HIS A 60 2.70 4.03 10.64
C HIS A 60 1.93 5.29 10.22
N THR A 61 0.63 5.16 9.93
CA THR A 61 -0.20 6.28 9.43
C THR A 61 -1.05 6.88 10.55
N PHE A 62 -1.73 6.03 11.32
CA PHE A 62 -2.77 6.38 12.27
C PHE A 62 -2.52 5.86 13.69
N GLY A 63 -1.37 5.24 13.97
CA GLY A 63 -1.07 4.72 15.33
C GLY A 63 -1.10 5.78 16.43
N SER A 64 -0.95 7.06 16.06
CA SER A 64 -1.07 8.20 16.98
C SER A 64 -2.45 8.89 16.96
N LEU A 65 -3.39 8.44 16.12
CA LEU A 65 -4.72 9.01 16.04
C LEU A 65 -5.51 8.71 17.32
N GLN A 66 -6.17 9.72 17.87
CA GLN A 66 -7.00 9.54 19.05
C GLN A 66 -8.20 8.63 18.74
N GLY A 67 -8.46 7.66 19.62
CA GLY A 67 -9.63 6.79 19.54
C GLY A 67 -9.41 5.46 18.81
N VAL A 68 -8.23 5.24 18.24
CA VAL A 68 -7.85 3.94 17.65
C VAL A 68 -7.03 3.12 18.64
N ARG A 69 -6.96 1.80 18.43
CA ARG A 69 -6.04 0.90 19.13
C ARG A 69 -4.60 1.07 18.63
N GLY A 70 -3.98 2.20 18.99
CA GLY A 70 -2.63 2.58 18.57
C GLY A 70 -1.62 2.62 19.74
N PHE A 71 -0.66 3.54 19.69
CA PHE A 71 0.45 3.64 20.66
C PHE A 71 0.04 4.04 22.08
N ASN A 72 -1.22 4.41 22.29
CA ASN A 72 -1.81 4.70 23.60
C ASN A 72 -2.85 3.63 24.02
N ASP A 73 -2.93 2.47 23.35
CA ASP A 73 -3.84 1.39 23.76
C ASP A 73 -3.40 0.85 25.14
N PRO A 74 -4.22 0.99 26.20
CA PRO A 74 -3.88 0.50 27.53
C PRO A 74 -3.88 -1.03 27.64
N ARG A 75 -4.32 -1.74 26.59
CA ARG A 75 -4.43 -3.21 26.52
C ARG A 75 -3.45 -3.81 25.52
N ALA A 76 -2.39 -3.07 25.20
CA ALA A 76 -1.34 -3.57 24.33
C ALA A 76 -0.67 -4.83 24.89
N VAL A 77 -0.26 -5.72 24.00
CA VAL A 77 0.55 -6.88 24.38
C VAL A 77 1.84 -6.39 25.03
N THR A 78 2.16 -6.95 26.19
CA THR A 78 3.39 -6.66 26.92
C THR A 78 4.43 -7.72 26.57
N LEU A 79 5.62 -7.28 26.15
CA LEU A 79 6.76 -8.14 25.85
C LEU A 79 7.48 -8.59 27.13
N PRO A 80 8.35 -9.62 27.08
CA PRO A 80 9.08 -10.11 28.26
C PRO A 80 9.90 -9.04 29.00
N ASN A 81 10.31 -7.97 28.31
CA ASN A 81 11.00 -6.83 28.91
C ASN A 81 10.05 -5.82 29.60
N GLN A 82 8.78 -6.18 29.79
CA GLN A 82 7.72 -5.37 30.38
C GLN A 82 7.40 -4.07 29.63
N LYS A 83 7.75 -4.00 28.34
CA LYS A 83 7.37 -2.89 27.46
C LYS A 83 6.21 -3.28 26.56
N PRO A 84 5.38 -2.31 26.15
CA PRO A 84 4.39 -2.55 25.09
C PRO A 84 5.04 -3.06 23.80
N VAL A 85 4.30 -3.84 23.02
CA VAL A 85 4.77 -4.50 21.79
C VAL A 85 5.39 -3.55 20.75
N TRP A 86 5.03 -2.28 20.73
CA TRP A 86 5.64 -1.31 19.79
C TRP A 86 7.06 -0.85 20.20
N PHE A 87 7.53 -1.20 21.39
CA PHE A 87 8.95 -1.07 21.74
C PHE A 87 9.70 -2.32 21.25
N GLN A 88 10.67 -2.12 20.37
CA GLN A 88 11.37 -3.23 19.73
C GLN A 88 12.86 -3.19 20.07
N THR A 89 13.43 -4.36 20.30
CA THR A 89 14.86 -4.54 20.60
C THR A 89 15.60 -5.00 19.35
N ASP A 90 16.72 -4.37 19.04
CA ASP A 90 17.58 -4.77 17.92
C ASP A 90 18.45 -6.00 18.26
N ALA A 91 19.27 -6.44 17.31
CA ALA A 91 20.11 -7.62 17.47
C ALA A 91 21.28 -7.44 18.46
N VAL A 92 21.59 -6.21 18.88
CA VAL A 92 22.67 -5.91 19.84
C VAL A 92 22.14 -5.49 21.21
N GLY A 93 20.82 -5.52 21.40
CA GLY A 93 20.16 -5.29 22.70
C GLY A 93 19.63 -3.87 22.91
N ASN A 94 19.72 -2.96 21.94
CA ASN A 94 19.15 -1.63 22.07
C ASN A 94 17.63 -1.68 21.85
N THR A 95 16.88 -1.06 22.75
CA THR A 95 15.42 -0.95 22.62
C THR A 95 15.01 0.44 22.15
N TYR A 96 14.17 0.49 21.12
CA TYR A 96 13.68 1.73 20.51
C TYR A 96 12.18 1.87 20.69
N ALA A 97 11.74 3.11 20.93
CA ALA A 97 10.33 3.48 20.88
C ALA A 97 9.92 3.85 19.43
N PRO A 98 8.63 3.82 19.09
CA PRO A 98 8.12 4.50 17.92
C PRO A 98 8.51 5.98 17.93
N PHE A 99 8.82 6.52 16.76
CA PHE A 99 9.24 7.91 16.63
C PHE A 99 8.62 8.56 15.39
N ARG A 100 8.43 9.88 15.48
CA ARG A 100 7.82 10.65 14.40
C ARG A 100 8.77 10.78 13.21
N LEU A 101 8.23 10.52 12.03
CA LEU A 101 8.84 10.78 10.73
C LEU A 101 8.40 12.16 10.22
N ASN A 102 9.09 13.22 10.64
CA ASN A 102 8.76 14.57 10.20
C ASN A 102 8.95 14.72 8.68
N ILE A 103 7.85 14.71 7.92
CA ILE A 103 7.89 14.69 6.46
C ILE A 103 8.26 16.05 5.85
N LYS A 104 8.15 17.13 6.62
CA LYS A 104 8.39 18.50 6.15
C LYS A 104 9.85 18.89 6.28
N ASP A 105 10.47 18.56 7.41
CA ASP A 105 11.81 19.03 7.76
C ASP A 105 12.89 17.96 7.57
N THR A 106 12.54 16.77 7.07
CA THR A 106 13.49 15.68 6.85
C THR A 106 13.35 15.06 5.47
N LYS A 107 14.35 14.25 5.10
CA LYS A 107 14.36 13.52 3.83
C LYS A 107 13.62 12.17 3.91
N VAL A 108 12.74 11.96 4.89
CA VAL A 108 12.16 10.63 5.15
C VAL A 108 11.51 9.98 3.94
N THR A 109 10.83 10.76 3.09
CA THR A 109 10.20 10.27 1.86
C THR A 109 11.22 9.66 0.87
N TRP A 110 12.48 10.08 0.94
CA TRP A 110 13.57 9.63 0.07
C TRP A 110 14.54 8.65 0.76
N MET A 111 14.27 8.24 2.00
CA MET A 111 15.15 7.30 2.73
C MET A 111 15.03 5.85 2.23
N GLY A 112 14.00 5.55 1.43
CA GLY A 112 13.78 4.25 0.81
C GLY A 112 12.67 3.44 1.49
N SER A 113 12.35 2.28 0.90
CA SER A 113 11.34 1.37 1.43
C SER A 113 11.92 0.37 2.44
N LEU A 114 11.03 -0.21 3.25
CA LEU A 114 11.35 -1.30 4.17
C LEU A 114 10.91 -2.64 3.58
N PRO A 115 11.52 -3.77 3.99
CA PRO A 115 11.10 -5.10 3.57
C PRO A 115 9.61 -5.37 3.81
N HIS A 116 8.92 -5.81 2.76
CA HIS A 116 7.49 -6.13 2.77
C HIS A 116 7.21 -7.44 2.02
N SER A 117 8.19 -8.34 1.96
CA SER A 117 8.06 -9.68 1.41
C SER A 117 7.42 -10.66 2.40
N ARG A 118 6.91 -11.80 1.91
CA ARG A 118 6.43 -12.92 2.73
C ARG A 118 7.40 -13.37 3.83
N ALA A 119 8.71 -13.40 3.54
CA ALA A 119 9.72 -13.75 4.55
C ALA A 119 9.76 -12.68 5.65
N SER A 120 9.94 -11.40 5.27
CA SER A 120 10.00 -10.30 6.24
C SER A 120 8.73 -10.14 7.09
N GLN A 121 7.55 -10.48 6.55
CA GLN A 121 6.29 -10.42 7.28
C GLN A 121 6.20 -11.53 8.34
N VAL A 122 6.59 -12.76 7.99
CA VAL A 122 6.52 -13.88 8.94
C VAL A 122 7.64 -13.85 9.97
N ASP A 123 8.82 -13.40 9.58
CA ASP A 123 9.92 -13.21 10.52
C ASP A 123 9.58 -12.11 11.55
N ALA A 124 8.89 -11.05 11.13
CA ALA A 124 8.40 -10.01 12.04
C ALA A 124 7.26 -10.51 12.94
N TYR A 125 6.36 -11.35 12.41
CA TYR A 125 5.28 -11.99 13.17
C TYR A 125 5.81 -12.88 14.30
N ASN A 126 6.89 -13.63 14.04
CA ASN A 126 7.59 -14.48 15.02
C ASN A 126 6.65 -15.30 15.90
N GLU A 127 5.86 -16.20 15.30
CA GLU A 127 4.90 -17.06 16.02
C GLU A 127 3.83 -16.28 16.82
N GLY A 128 3.55 -15.03 16.44
CA GLY A 128 2.58 -14.16 17.10
C GLY A 128 3.17 -13.29 18.21
N LYS A 129 4.49 -13.36 18.45
CA LYS A 129 5.18 -12.56 19.45
C LYS A 129 5.36 -11.10 19.03
N TYR A 130 5.43 -10.83 17.71
CA TYR A 130 5.60 -9.48 17.15
C TYR A 130 6.79 -8.69 17.75
N ASP A 131 7.90 -9.36 18.05
CA ASP A 131 9.07 -8.82 18.76
C ASP A 131 10.36 -8.78 17.92
N LYS A 132 10.25 -8.99 16.59
CA LYS A 132 11.40 -9.05 15.67
C LYS A 132 11.34 -8.03 14.52
N TRP A 133 10.56 -6.96 14.64
CA TRP A 133 10.36 -5.99 13.55
C TRP A 133 11.67 -5.33 13.10
N LEU A 134 12.52 -4.89 14.04
CA LEU A 134 13.81 -4.26 13.72
C LEU A 134 14.79 -5.19 13.00
N ILE A 135 14.61 -6.51 13.16
CA ILE A 135 15.47 -7.52 12.54
C ILE A 135 14.94 -7.88 11.15
N ALA A 136 13.63 -8.13 11.05
CA ALA A 136 12.97 -8.60 9.83
C ALA A 136 12.73 -7.49 8.78
N LYS A 137 12.60 -6.23 9.22
CA LYS A 137 12.27 -5.08 8.37
C LYS A 137 13.32 -3.98 8.40
N LYS A 138 14.59 -4.37 8.28
CA LYS A 138 15.74 -3.45 8.21
C LYS A 138 15.70 -2.58 6.95
N PRO A 139 16.11 -1.30 7.03
CA PRO A 139 16.22 -0.45 5.85
C PRO A 139 17.19 -1.05 4.81
N GLY A 140 16.77 -1.08 3.55
CA GLY A 140 17.64 -1.51 2.44
C GLY A 140 18.65 -0.44 2.02
N ASN A 141 18.39 0.83 2.33
CA ASN A 141 19.31 1.92 2.04
C ASN A 141 20.49 1.90 3.01
N LYS A 142 21.70 1.67 2.48
CA LYS A 142 22.95 1.56 3.26
C LYS A 142 23.22 2.78 4.15
N ASN A 143 22.86 3.98 3.69
CA ASN A 143 23.07 5.22 4.44
C ASN A 143 22.22 5.29 5.71
N TYR A 144 21.12 4.52 5.77
CA TYR A 144 20.16 4.54 6.87
C TYR A 144 19.98 3.15 7.51
N ALA A 145 20.82 2.17 7.17
CA ALA A 145 20.69 0.78 7.61
C ALA A 145 20.79 0.62 9.15
N HIS A 146 21.43 1.58 9.82
CA HIS A 146 21.56 1.63 11.29
C HIS A 146 20.34 2.26 11.98
N MET A 147 19.42 2.88 11.24
CA MET A 147 18.27 3.57 11.81
C MET A 147 17.08 2.61 12.01
N PRO A 148 16.32 2.74 13.11
CA PRO A 148 15.16 1.90 13.40
C PRO A 148 13.90 2.27 12.58
N LEU A 149 14.03 2.56 11.28
CA LEU A 149 12.97 3.16 10.46
C LEU A 149 11.65 2.36 10.44
N THR A 150 11.66 1.07 10.77
CA THR A 150 10.43 0.27 10.90
C THR A 150 9.49 0.74 12.00
N LEU A 151 10.01 1.46 13.01
CA LEU A 151 9.22 2.05 14.10
C LEU A 151 8.83 3.50 13.82
N GLY A 152 9.24 4.04 12.67
CA GLY A 152 8.86 5.38 12.26
C GLY A 152 7.37 5.45 11.96
N HIS A 153 6.69 6.48 12.44
CA HIS A 153 5.29 6.76 12.15
C HIS A 153 5.06 8.23 11.83
N TYR A 154 3.96 8.54 11.15
CA TYR A 154 3.49 9.89 10.94
C TYR A 154 2.53 10.31 12.05
N VAL A 155 2.40 11.62 12.23
CA VAL A 155 1.37 12.26 13.05
C VAL A 155 0.51 13.19 12.19
N ARG A 156 -0.51 13.80 12.81
CA ARG A 156 -1.44 14.73 12.14
C ARG A 156 -0.73 15.86 11.38
N GLU A 157 0.36 16.38 11.91
CA GLU A 157 1.13 17.47 11.30
C GLU A 157 1.81 17.05 10.00
N ASP A 158 2.12 15.75 9.84
CA ASP A 158 2.73 15.17 8.65
C ASP A 158 1.68 14.76 7.61
N LEU A 159 0.54 14.21 8.06
CA LEU A 159 -0.56 13.74 7.20
C LEU A 159 -1.91 14.40 7.52
N PRO A 160 -2.02 15.75 7.42
CA PRO A 160 -3.21 16.48 7.89
C PRO A 160 -4.48 16.09 7.14
N PHE A 161 -4.38 15.76 5.85
CA PHE A 161 -5.53 15.31 5.05
C PHE A 161 -6.06 13.96 5.55
N ASN A 162 -5.17 12.97 5.74
CA ASN A 162 -5.56 11.63 6.18
C ASN A 162 -6.19 11.66 7.57
N TYR A 163 -5.61 12.43 8.50
CA TYR A 163 -6.17 12.56 9.85
C TYR A 163 -7.53 13.26 9.84
N ALA A 164 -7.68 14.35 9.07
CA ALA A 164 -8.98 15.02 8.92
C ALA A 164 -10.05 14.10 8.29
N LEU A 165 -9.66 13.22 7.35
CA LEU A 165 -10.57 12.26 6.75
C LEU A 165 -11.03 11.21 7.78
N ALA A 166 -10.11 10.72 8.61
CA ALA A 166 -10.42 9.78 9.68
C ALA A 166 -11.28 10.40 10.80
N ASP A 167 -11.11 11.69 11.09
CA ASP A 167 -11.96 12.39 12.06
C ASP A 167 -13.41 12.54 11.57
N ALA A 168 -13.58 12.82 10.27
CA ALA A 168 -14.88 13.08 9.65
C ALA A 168 -15.66 11.80 9.33
N PHE A 169 -14.96 10.70 9.01
CA PHE A 169 -15.57 9.46 8.52
C PHE A 169 -15.17 8.24 9.36
N THR A 170 -15.58 7.06 8.90
CA THR A 170 -15.26 5.79 9.56
C THR A 170 -13.83 5.38 9.25
N ILE A 171 -13.11 4.94 10.28
CA ILE A 171 -11.81 4.27 10.17
C ILE A 171 -11.92 2.88 10.77
N CYS A 172 -11.29 1.89 10.13
CA CYS A 172 -11.27 0.50 10.58
C CYS A 172 -9.88 0.17 11.14
N ASP A 173 -9.70 0.25 12.46
CA ASP A 173 -8.42 -0.02 13.15
C ASP A 173 -8.14 -1.51 13.40
N GLN A 174 -9.04 -2.39 12.93
CA GLN A 174 -8.88 -3.85 12.90
C GLN A 174 -9.10 -4.40 11.48
N ASN A 175 -8.58 -3.69 10.47
CA ASN A 175 -8.58 -4.15 9.09
C ASN A 175 -7.18 -4.67 8.70
N PHE A 176 -7.11 -5.92 8.27
CA PHE A 176 -5.85 -6.61 7.99
C PHE A 176 -5.76 -7.04 6.53
N CYS A 177 -4.54 -7.09 6.00
CA CYS A 177 -4.28 -7.74 4.72
C CYS A 177 -4.69 -9.22 4.80
N SER A 178 -5.22 -9.76 3.70
CA SER A 178 -5.70 -11.15 3.64
C SER A 178 -4.59 -12.19 3.86
N GLY A 179 -3.34 -11.85 3.53
CA GLY A 179 -2.19 -12.70 3.81
C GLY A 179 -0.96 -11.92 4.27
N MET A 180 -0.14 -12.56 5.11
CA MET A 180 1.19 -12.08 5.51
C MET A 180 2.18 -12.18 4.35
N THR A 181 1.97 -11.43 3.28
CA THR A 181 2.71 -11.53 2.01
C THR A 181 2.94 -10.15 1.39
N SER A 182 3.55 -10.14 0.20
CA SER A 182 3.86 -8.99 -0.64
C SER A 182 2.62 -8.35 -1.27
N THR A 183 2.84 -7.29 -2.06
CA THR A 183 1.80 -6.51 -2.74
C THR A 183 0.92 -7.35 -3.65
N THR A 184 1.49 -8.09 -4.60
CA THR A 184 0.72 -8.73 -5.68
C THR A 184 -0.27 -9.79 -5.18
N PRO A 185 0.11 -10.72 -4.27
CA PRO A 185 -0.85 -11.66 -3.71
C PRO A 185 -2.00 -10.99 -2.94
N ASN A 186 -1.72 -9.92 -2.19
CA ASN A 186 -2.77 -9.17 -1.48
C ASN A 186 -3.69 -8.40 -2.46
N ARG A 187 -3.17 -7.91 -3.58
CA ARG A 187 -4.00 -7.37 -4.67
C ARG A 187 -4.86 -8.45 -5.30
N SER A 188 -4.39 -9.70 -5.37
CA SER A 188 -5.17 -10.85 -5.83
C SER A 188 -6.32 -11.20 -4.91
N PHE A 189 -6.11 -11.18 -3.59
CA PHE A 189 -7.24 -11.28 -2.67
C PHE A 189 -8.25 -10.15 -2.87
N PHE A 190 -7.79 -8.91 -3.01
CA PHE A 190 -8.66 -7.76 -3.23
C PHE A 190 -9.52 -7.89 -4.50
N TRP A 191 -8.93 -8.29 -5.62
CA TRP A 191 -9.64 -8.38 -6.90
C TRP A 191 -10.35 -9.71 -7.15
N THR A 192 -9.98 -10.79 -6.47
CA THR A 192 -10.44 -12.14 -6.85
C THR A 192 -10.86 -13.01 -5.66
N GLY A 193 -10.66 -12.54 -4.43
CA GLY A 193 -10.94 -13.30 -3.21
C GLY A 193 -9.97 -14.46 -2.96
N LYS A 194 -8.99 -14.72 -3.84
CA LYS A 194 -8.06 -15.84 -3.69
C LYS A 194 -6.66 -15.58 -4.27
N ILE A 195 -5.74 -16.50 -3.97
CA ILE A 195 -4.38 -16.58 -4.54
C ILE A 195 -4.05 -17.98 -5.05
N THR A 196 -5.04 -18.87 -5.08
CA THR A 196 -4.85 -20.29 -5.38
C THR A 196 -5.45 -20.67 -6.72
N HIS A 197 -4.75 -21.54 -7.42
CA HIS A 197 -5.21 -22.18 -8.64
C HIS A 197 -4.64 -23.59 -8.76
N GLU A 198 -5.32 -24.43 -9.53
CA GLU A 198 -4.83 -25.76 -9.83
C GLU A 198 -3.87 -25.70 -11.02
N GLU A 199 -2.71 -26.34 -10.88
CA GLU A 199 -1.71 -26.52 -11.92
C GLU A 199 -1.37 -28.01 -11.98
N ASN A 200 -1.71 -28.68 -13.09
CA ASN A 200 -1.51 -30.13 -13.30
C ASN A 200 -2.11 -31.00 -12.17
N GLY A 201 -3.32 -30.70 -11.70
CA GLY A 201 -3.98 -31.45 -10.62
C GLY A 201 -3.49 -31.09 -9.21
N ILE A 202 -2.56 -30.14 -9.07
CA ILE A 202 -2.01 -29.73 -7.78
C ILE A 202 -2.45 -28.29 -7.47
N LEU A 203 -3.05 -28.10 -6.30
CA LEU A 203 -3.40 -26.77 -5.81
C LEU A 203 -2.14 -25.99 -5.42
N LYS A 204 -1.90 -24.87 -6.10
CA LYS A 204 -0.76 -23.97 -5.87
C LYS A 204 -1.24 -22.64 -5.32
N ALA A 205 -0.53 -22.12 -4.33
CA ALA A 205 -0.76 -20.78 -3.78
C ALA A 205 0.33 -19.81 -4.26
N ASN A 206 -0.10 -18.72 -4.90
CA ASN A 206 0.79 -17.64 -5.34
C ASN A 206 1.03 -16.68 -4.17
N ILE A 207 2.04 -16.96 -3.35
CA ILE A 207 2.32 -16.24 -2.10
C ILE A 207 3.47 -15.24 -2.22
N ARG A 208 4.02 -15.05 -3.42
CA ARG A 208 5.10 -14.09 -3.72
C ARG A 208 4.71 -13.23 -4.93
N ASN A 209 5.33 -12.06 -5.07
CA ASN A 209 5.11 -11.21 -6.24
C ASN A 209 5.48 -11.95 -7.53
N ASP A 210 6.58 -12.70 -7.52
CA ASP A 210 7.13 -13.41 -8.68
C ASP A 210 6.28 -14.61 -9.13
N ASP A 211 5.30 -15.02 -8.32
CA ASP A 211 4.33 -16.06 -8.69
C ASP A 211 3.28 -15.53 -9.69
N PHE A 212 3.25 -14.21 -9.92
CA PHE A 212 2.32 -13.55 -10.83
C PHE A 212 3.03 -13.06 -12.09
N ALA A 213 2.47 -13.39 -13.25
CA ALA A 213 3.03 -13.01 -14.55
C ALA A 213 1.94 -12.56 -15.52
N TYR A 214 2.29 -11.62 -16.41
CA TYR A 214 1.39 -11.01 -17.38
C TYR A 214 0.60 -12.04 -18.20
N GLY A 215 -0.73 -11.88 -18.21
CA GLY A 215 -1.66 -12.66 -19.04
C GLY A 215 -1.73 -14.16 -18.73
N LYS A 216 -1.18 -14.63 -17.61
CA LYS A 216 -1.14 -16.07 -17.28
C LYS A 216 -2.27 -16.53 -16.37
N HIS A 217 -2.90 -15.63 -15.61
CA HIS A 217 -3.94 -16.04 -14.67
C HIS A 217 -5.30 -16.17 -15.36
N VAL A 218 -5.98 -17.27 -15.04
CA VAL A 218 -7.19 -17.74 -15.74
C VAL A 218 -8.44 -17.80 -14.87
N TRP A 219 -8.33 -17.50 -13.57
CA TRP A 219 -9.52 -17.44 -12.72
C TRP A 219 -10.22 -16.08 -12.85
N LYS A 220 -11.54 -16.07 -12.62
CA LYS A 220 -12.35 -14.87 -12.73
C LYS A 220 -11.97 -13.82 -11.69
N THR A 221 -11.98 -12.58 -12.12
CA THR A 221 -11.80 -11.38 -11.30
C THR A 221 -13.14 -10.74 -10.94
N PHE A 222 -13.14 -9.86 -9.94
CA PHE A 222 -14.33 -9.10 -9.54
C PHE A 222 -14.90 -8.23 -10.67
N PRO A 223 -14.10 -7.55 -11.50
CA PRO A 223 -14.65 -6.80 -12.63
C PRO A 223 -15.34 -7.69 -13.68
N GLU A 224 -14.83 -8.90 -13.96
CA GLU A 224 -15.54 -9.85 -14.84
C GLU A 224 -16.91 -10.23 -14.25
N LEU A 225 -17.00 -10.41 -12.93
CA LEU A 225 -18.29 -10.64 -12.26
C LEU A 225 -19.24 -9.44 -12.40
N LEU A 226 -18.72 -8.21 -12.31
CA LEU A 226 -19.51 -7.00 -12.54
C LEU A 226 -20.03 -6.94 -13.98
N GLU A 227 -19.19 -7.26 -14.97
CA GLU A 227 -19.57 -7.30 -16.39
C GLU A 227 -20.67 -8.34 -16.67
N GLU A 228 -20.54 -9.55 -16.12
CA GLU A 228 -21.55 -10.61 -16.23
C GLU A 228 -22.92 -10.18 -15.67
N ASN A 229 -22.91 -9.30 -14.66
CA ASN A 229 -24.12 -8.73 -14.05
C ASN A 229 -24.51 -7.36 -14.60
N LYS A 230 -23.86 -6.90 -15.69
CA LYS A 230 -24.12 -5.60 -16.35
C LYS A 230 -23.95 -4.39 -15.41
N ILE A 231 -23.05 -4.50 -14.43
CA ILE A 231 -22.70 -3.42 -13.52
C ILE A 231 -21.50 -2.66 -14.10
N ALA A 232 -21.68 -1.35 -14.33
CA ALA A 232 -20.62 -0.51 -14.87
C ALA A 232 -19.46 -0.38 -13.87
N TRP A 233 -18.23 -0.52 -14.37
CA TRP A 233 -17.03 -0.40 -13.58
C TRP A 233 -15.92 0.29 -14.37
N LYS A 234 -14.95 0.88 -13.67
CA LYS A 234 -13.77 1.52 -14.26
C LYS A 234 -12.56 1.31 -13.37
N PHE A 235 -11.38 1.21 -13.98
CA PHE A 235 -10.09 1.28 -13.30
C PHE A 235 -9.35 2.52 -13.78
N TYR A 236 -8.88 3.34 -12.84
CA TYR A 236 -8.16 4.57 -13.15
C TYR A 236 -6.68 4.41 -12.79
N GLN A 237 -5.82 4.55 -13.80
CA GLN A 237 -4.36 4.63 -13.66
C GLN A 237 -3.78 5.52 -14.75
N ASN A 238 -2.55 6.01 -14.53
CA ASN A 238 -1.85 6.85 -15.51
C ASN A 238 -1.49 6.08 -16.79
N GLU A 239 -0.91 4.88 -16.67
CA GLU A 239 -0.44 4.06 -17.80
C GLU A 239 -0.34 2.59 -17.38
N THR A 240 -0.33 1.62 -18.32
CA THR A 240 -0.05 0.20 -18.04
C THR A 240 1.41 -0.05 -17.68
N SER A 241 1.67 -1.03 -16.82
CA SER A 241 3.03 -1.34 -16.38
C SER A 241 3.87 -1.94 -17.52
N CYS A 242 3.22 -2.50 -18.54
CA CYS A 242 3.90 -2.97 -19.75
C CYS A 242 4.12 -1.87 -20.81
N GLY A 243 3.49 -0.69 -20.74
CA GLY A 243 3.41 0.27 -21.85
C GLY A 243 4.72 0.89 -22.37
N GLY A 244 5.90 0.60 -21.79
CA GLY A 244 7.21 1.08 -22.24
C GLY A 244 7.32 2.62 -22.39
N GLY A 245 8.23 3.08 -23.25
CA GLY A 245 8.42 4.50 -23.63
C GLY A 245 9.31 5.34 -22.71
N PHE A 246 9.14 5.23 -21.38
CA PHE A 246 9.97 5.93 -20.40
C PHE A 246 10.99 4.99 -19.73
N LYS A 247 12.20 5.49 -19.47
CA LYS A 247 13.30 4.77 -18.81
C LYS A 247 13.80 5.57 -17.60
N GLY A 248 14.50 4.92 -16.67
CA GLY A 248 15.08 5.58 -15.51
C GLY A 248 14.05 6.34 -14.66
N GLU A 249 14.36 7.57 -14.29
CA GLU A 249 13.51 8.42 -13.42
C GLU A 249 12.16 8.78 -14.05
N GLU A 250 12.11 8.97 -15.37
CA GLU A 250 10.87 9.31 -16.09
C GLU A 250 9.80 8.21 -15.92
N ARG A 251 10.24 6.95 -15.77
CA ARG A 251 9.33 5.83 -15.51
C ARG A 251 8.56 6.02 -14.21
N ALA A 252 9.17 6.66 -13.21
CA ALA A 252 8.53 6.92 -11.92
C ALA A 252 7.39 7.93 -12.02
N TRP A 253 7.40 8.82 -13.02
CA TRP A 253 6.31 9.80 -13.24
C TRP A 253 4.99 9.13 -13.64
N LEU A 254 5.05 7.94 -14.25
CA LEU A 254 3.86 7.17 -14.54
C LEU A 254 3.20 6.63 -13.26
N ALA A 255 3.93 6.55 -12.15
CA ALA A 255 3.44 6.03 -10.88
C ALA A 255 2.76 4.64 -10.98
N ASN A 256 3.07 3.84 -12.02
CA ASN A 256 2.63 2.45 -12.14
C ASN A 256 3.84 1.51 -12.10
N PHE A 257 4.02 0.89 -10.94
CA PHE A 257 5.07 -0.07 -10.65
C PHE A 257 4.59 -1.53 -10.76
N GLY A 258 3.53 -1.80 -11.55
CA GLY A 258 2.95 -3.14 -11.69
C GLY A 258 2.00 -3.51 -10.55
N CYS A 259 1.40 -2.52 -9.90
CA CYS A 259 0.47 -2.72 -8.79
C CYS A 259 -0.99 -2.93 -9.22
N ASN A 260 -1.30 -2.70 -10.50
CA ASN A 260 -2.57 -3.12 -11.07
C ASN A 260 -2.51 -4.62 -11.42
N LEU A 261 -3.09 -5.44 -10.55
CA LEU A 261 -3.14 -6.88 -10.73
C LEU A 261 -3.89 -7.31 -12.00
N LEU A 262 -4.88 -6.53 -12.46
CA LEU A 262 -5.69 -6.91 -13.62
C LEU A 262 -4.81 -7.08 -14.88
N GLU A 263 -3.66 -6.39 -14.95
CA GLU A 263 -2.67 -6.56 -16.01
C GLU A 263 -2.11 -8.00 -16.13
N PHE A 264 -2.21 -8.82 -15.07
CA PHE A 264 -1.73 -10.20 -15.03
C PHE A 264 -2.77 -11.25 -15.45
N PHE A 265 -4.03 -10.84 -15.64
CA PHE A 265 -5.11 -11.74 -16.02
C PHE A 265 -5.29 -11.79 -17.53
N LYS A 266 -5.52 -13.00 -18.05
CA LYS A 266 -5.71 -13.22 -19.49
C LYS A 266 -6.91 -12.45 -20.04
N ALA A 267 -7.93 -12.15 -19.23
CA ALA A 267 -9.09 -11.39 -19.70
C ALA A 267 -8.74 -9.99 -20.24
N TYR A 268 -7.74 -9.32 -19.66
CA TYR A 268 -7.44 -7.92 -19.98
C TYR A 268 -6.41 -7.75 -21.09
N ASN A 269 -5.56 -8.76 -21.33
CA ASN A 269 -4.54 -8.79 -22.39
C ASN A 269 -3.80 -7.46 -22.63
N VAL A 270 -3.32 -6.79 -21.57
CA VAL A 270 -2.77 -5.42 -21.67
C VAL A 270 -1.55 -5.27 -22.59
N LYS A 271 -0.92 -6.39 -22.95
CA LYS A 271 0.18 -6.46 -23.92
C LYS A 271 -0.27 -6.37 -25.38
N PHE A 272 -1.57 -6.33 -25.69
CA PHE A 272 -2.03 -5.96 -27.05
C PHE A 272 -2.22 -4.45 -27.22
N LYS A 273 -1.91 -3.64 -26.21
CA LYS A 273 -1.95 -2.19 -26.33
C LYS A 273 -0.92 -1.71 -27.37
N ASP A 274 -1.34 -0.84 -28.28
CA ASP A 274 -0.53 -0.32 -29.40
C ASP A 274 0.88 0.10 -28.96
N LYS A 275 0.97 0.91 -27.91
CA LYS A 275 2.24 1.39 -27.36
C LYS A 275 3.19 0.27 -26.91
N TYR A 276 2.67 -0.85 -26.41
CA TYR A 276 3.52 -2.00 -26.08
C TYR A 276 4.05 -2.68 -27.34
N ILE A 277 3.19 -2.88 -28.34
CA ILE A 277 3.55 -3.48 -29.63
C ILE A 277 4.60 -2.62 -30.35
N GLU A 278 4.39 -1.31 -30.42
CA GLU A 278 5.35 -0.35 -30.99
C GLU A 278 6.71 -0.41 -30.28
N ASN A 279 6.72 -0.52 -28.95
CA ASN A 279 7.96 -0.65 -28.20
C ASN A 279 8.65 -1.99 -28.42
N LEU A 280 7.90 -3.09 -28.59
CA LEU A 280 8.48 -4.37 -28.98
C LEU A 280 9.14 -4.29 -30.35
N GLN A 281 8.51 -3.62 -31.31
CA GLN A 281 9.10 -3.43 -32.63
C GLN A 281 10.42 -2.64 -32.55
N LYS A 282 10.43 -1.52 -31.79
CA LYS A 282 11.66 -0.76 -31.54
C LYS A 282 12.77 -1.61 -30.93
N LEU A 283 12.44 -2.47 -29.96
CA LEU A 283 13.41 -3.38 -29.36
C LEU A 283 13.94 -4.41 -30.36
N VAL A 284 13.09 -4.96 -31.23
CA VAL A 284 13.53 -5.86 -32.32
C VAL A 284 14.53 -5.15 -33.23
N ASP A 285 14.31 -3.88 -33.52
CA ASP A 285 15.16 -3.09 -34.41
C ASP A 285 16.49 -2.67 -33.75
N THR A 286 16.52 -2.38 -32.44
CA THR A 286 17.71 -1.83 -31.76
C THR A 286 18.54 -2.85 -30.98
N LEU A 287 17.92 -3.87 -30.40
CA LEU A 287 18.62 -4.83 -29.52
C LEU A 287 19.78 -5.56 -30.20
N PRO A 288 19.71 -5.99 -31.48
CA PRO A 288 20.85 -6.65 -32.11
C PRO A 288 22.13 -5.80 -32.09
N ALA A 289 22.01 -4.49 -32.36
CA ALA A 289 23.15 -3.57 -32.34
C ALA A 289 23.67 -3.34 -30.91
N GLU A 290 22.75 -3.19 -29.93
CA GLU A 290 23.11 -3.06 -28.51
C GLU A 290 23.84 -4.31 -27.99
N ILE A 291 23.38 -5.51 -28.36
CA ILE A 291 24.00 -6.78 -27.99
C ILE A 291 25.40 -6.88 -28.59
N ASN A 292 25.56 -6.59 -29.88
CA ASN A 292 26.87 -6.64 -30.54
C ASN A 292 27.88 -5.70 -29.85
N LYS A 293 27.45 -4.46 -29.57
CA LYS A 293 28.30 -3.49 -28.86
C LYS A 293 28.70 -3.99 -27.46
N LEU A 294 27.77 -4.54 -26.69
CA LEU A 294 28.07 -5.09 -25.37
C LEU A 294 29.00 -6.31 -25.43
N GLN A 295 28.88 -7.13 -26.48
CA GLN A 295 29.78 -8.26 -26.71
C GLN A 295 31.20 -7.80 -27.07
N GLU A 296 31.33 -6.73 -27.85
CA GLU A 296 32.62 -6.10 -28.16
C GLU A 296 33.27 -5.45 -26.91
N GLU A 297 32.45 -4.86 -26.03
CA GLU A 297 32.90 -4.22 -24.78
C GLU A 297 33.18 -5.22 -23.64
N SER A 298 32.66 -6.44 -23.74
CA SER A 298 32.89 -7.47 -22.72
C SER A 298 34.31 -8.04 -22.89
N PRO A 299 35.16 -8.04 -21.85
CA PRO A 299 36.45 -8.71 -21.94
C PRO A 299 36.21 -10.19 -22.29
N SER A 300 36.90 -10.67 -23.32
CA SER A 300 36.87 -12.07 -23.71
C SER A 300 37.12 -12.94 -22.47
N SER A 301 36.26 -13.94 -22.26
CA SER A 301 36.46 -14.95 -21.22
C SER A 301 37.61 -15.92 -21.52
N ASP A 302 38.37 -15.68 -22.60
CA ASP A 302 39.60 -16.42 -22.90
C ASP A 302 40.82 -15.66 -22.34
N ALA A 303 41.11 -15.88 -21.06
CA ALA A 303 42.41 -15.68 -20.42
C ALA A 303 42.61 -16.69 -19.28
#